data_AF-A0A7S2F0H6-F1
#
_entry.id   AF-A0A7S2F0H6-F1
#
_cell.length_a   1.000
_cell.length_b   1.000
_cell.length_c   1.000
_cell.angle_alpha   90.00
_cell.angle_beta   90.00
_cell.angle_gamma   90.00
#
_symmetry.space_group_name_H-M   'P 1'
#
loop_
_entity.id
_entity.type
_entity.pdbx_description
1 polymer ?
#
loop_
_entity_poly.entity_id
_entity_poly.type
_entity_poly.pdbx_seq_one_letter_code
_entity_poly.pdbx_strand_id
1 'polypeptide(L)'
;MLLLLRPLLNLVGQPVTIAEVLVMTWGGLRGMVGLALAILVRQDLAKGRLSTKDGDRILFLVSGIAALTLIVNATTSPAVCNILRITQAPECRKILVRNVARRAEKHVQGIVL
;
A
#
# COMPACT_ATOMS: atom_id res chain seq x y z
N MET A 1 -9.56 5.36 -9.77
CA MET A 1 -9.62 4.11 -10.57
C MET A 1 -10.22 2.96 -9.78
N LEU A 2 -9.80 2.70 -8.54
CA LEU A 2 -10.35 1.58 -7.74
C LEU A 2 -11.83 1.74 -7.34
N LEU A 3 -12.34 2.97 -7.20
CA LEU A 3 -13.78 3.22 -6.97
C LEU A 3 -14.68 2.70 -8.11
N LEU A 4 -14.21 2.78 -9.36
CA LEU A 4 -14.93 2.30 -10.54
C LEU A 4 -14.88 0.77 -10.67
N LEU A 5 -13.81 0.14 -10.17
CA LEU A 5 -13.67 -1.33 -10.13
C LEU A 5 -14.33 -1.97 -8.90
N ARG A 6 -14.90 -1.18 -7.99
CA ARG A 6 -15.62 -1.68 -6.80
C ARG A 6 -16.67 -2.76 -7.10
N PRO A 7 -17.54 -2.66 -8.14
CA PRO A 7 -18.48 -3.74 -8.46
C PRO A 7 -17.77 -5.05 -8.86
N LEU A 8 -16.62 -4.97 -9.54
CA LEU A 8 -15.81 -6.14 -9.90
C LEU A 8 -15.11 -6.75 -8.67
N LEU A 9 -14.58 -5.90 -7.79
CA LEU A 9 -13.92 -6.31 -6.55
C LEU A 9 -14.90 -7.02 -5.60
N ASN A 10 -16.13 -6.52 -5.50
CA ASN A 10 -17.19 -7.14 -4.71
C ASN A 10 -17.73 -8.44 -5.32
N LEU A 11 -17.44 -8.72 -6.59
CA LEU A 11 -17.85 -9.95 -7.28
C LEU A 11 -16.83 -11.09 -7.09
N VAL A 12 -15.54 -10.75 -7.02
CA VAL A 12 -14.43 -11.72 -6.93
C VAL A 12 -14.05 -12.02 -5.47
N GLY A 13 -14.40 -11.16 -4.51
CA GLY A 13 -13.94 -11.30 -3.14
C GLY A 13 -14.86 -10.72 -2.06
N GLN A 14 -14.28 -10.44 -0.90
CA GLN A 14 -14.97 -9.83 0.25
C GLN A 14 -15.45 -8.41 -0.12
N PRO A 15 -16.65 -7.99 0.34
CA PRO A 15 -17.18 -6.67 0.04
C PRO A 15 -16.27 -5.58 0.62
N VAL A 16 -15.78 -4.71 -0.26
CA VAL A 16 -14.82 -3.66 0.10
C VAL A 16 -15.57 -2.35 0.37
N THR A 17 -15.30 -1.75 1.52
CA THR A 17 -15.80 -0.44 1.92
C THR A 17 -15.12 0.69 1.16
N ILE A 18 -15.80 1.83 1.03
CA ILE A 18 -15.25 3.01 0.34
C ILE A 18 -13.98 3.51 1.04
N ALA A 19 -13.94 3.37 2.36
CA ALA A 19 -12.79 3.62 3.22
C ALA A 19 -11.55 2.80 2.80
N GLU A 20 -11.72 1.49 2.60
CA GLU A 20 -10.65 0.58 2.16
C GLU A 20 -10.17 0.92 0.76
N VAL A 21 -11.10 1.25 -0.14
CA VAL A 21 -10.76 1.67 -1.51
C VAL A 21 -9.95 2.96 -1.52
N LEU A 22 -10.27 3.92 -0.65
CA LEU A 22 -9.53 5.17 -0.51
C LEU A 22 -8.10 4.91 -0.01
N VAL A 23 -7.93 4.10 1.04
CA VAL A 23 -6.62 3.69 1.56
C VAL A 23 -5.81 2.95 0.50
N MET A 24 -6.43 2.00 -0.22
CA MET A 24 -5.78 1.26 -1.31
C MET A 24 -5.35 2.19 -2.46
N THR A 25 -6.14 3.22 -2.75
CA THR A 25 -5.80 4.23 -3.77
C THR A 25 -4.69 5.17 -3.29
N TRP A 26 -4.62 5.43 -1.99
CA TRP A 26 -3.58 6.25 -1.36
C TRP A 26 -2.23 5.54 -1.27
N GLY A 27 -2.23 4.26 -0.93
CA GLY A 27 -1.01 3.44 -0.82
C GLY A 27 -0.47 2.88 -2.14
N GLY A 28 -1.20 3.03 -3.26
CA GLY A 28 -0.72 2.59 -4.57
C GLY A 28 0.59 3.30 -4.93
N LEU A 29 1.60 2.56 -5.42
CA LEU A 29 2.94 3.09 -5.73
C LEU A 29 2.91 4.16 -6.84
N ARG A 30 2.57 5.40 -6.47
CA ARG A 30 2.59 6.57 -7.34
C ARG A 30 4.01 7.13 -7.38
N GLY A 31 4.79 6.69 -8.34
CA GLY A 31 6.14 7.23 -8.55
C GLY A 31 7.12 6.26 -9.20
N MET A 32 6.88 4.95 -9.06
CA MET A 32 7.81 3.95 -9.64
C MET A 32 7.92 4.03 -11.15
N VAL A 33 6.80 4.22 -11.85
CA VAL A 33 6.81 4.32 -13.31
C VAL A 33 7.60 5.56 -13.77
N GLY A 34 7.44 6.68 -13.06
CA GLY A 34 8.19 7.92 -13.34
C GLY A 34 9.69 7.77 -13.07
N LEU A 35 10.06 7.09 -11.98
CA LEU A 35 11.46 6.78 -11.67
C LEU A 35 12.09 5.84 -12.71
N ALA A 36 11.37 4.77 -13.10
CA ALA A 36 11.83 3.83 -14.12
C ALA A 36 12.05 4.53 -15.47
N LEU A 37 11.13 5.42 -15.86
CA LEU A 37 11.28 6.21 -17.08
C LEU A 37 12.46 7.18 -17.00
N ALA A 38 12.69 7.82 -15.85
CA ALA A 38 13.84 8.71 -15.66
C ALA A 38 15.19 7.98 -15.77
N ILE A 39 15.28 6.76 -15.24
CA ILE A 39 16.46 5.90 -15.38
C ILE A 39 16.67 5.53 -16.85
N LEU A 40 15.60 5.14 -17.54
CA LEU A 40 15.64 4.80 -18.97
C LEU A 40 16.11 5.98 -19.83
N VAL A 41 15.58 7.19 -19.57
CA VAL A 41 15.99 8.42 -20.30
C VAL A 41 17.47 8.74 -20.09
N ARG A 42 18.01 8.57 -18.89
CA ARG A 42 19.45 8.73 -18.64
C ARG A 42 20.27 7.65 -19.37
N GLN A 43 19.82 6.39 -19.32
CA GLN A 43 20.55 5.27 -19.92
C GLN A 43 20.65 5.39 -21.44
N ASP A 44 19.57 5.81 -22.11
CA ASP A 44 19.54 5.99 -23.56
C ASP A 44 19.97 7.40 -24.01
N LEU A 45 20.29 8.32 -23.10
CA LEU A 45 20.60 9.75 -23.37
C LEU A 45 19.62 10.40 -24.36
N ALA A 46 18.33 10.05 -24.27
CA ALA A 46 17.31 10.41 -25.26
C ALA A 46 17.75 10.17 -26.73
N LYS A 47 18.35 9.00 -27.00
CA LYS A 47 18.93 8.61 -28.30
C LYS A 47 20.05 9.55 -28.77
N GLY A 48 20.89 10.00 -27.84
CA GLY A 48 22.00 10.92 -28.13
C GLY A 48 21.58 12.38 -28.35
N ARG A 49 20.32 12.75 -28.07
CA ARG A 49 19.83 14.13 -28.17
C ARG A 49 20.10 14.96 -26.91
N LEU A 50 20.45 14.32 -25.79
CA LEU A 50 20.73 14.99 -24.52
C LEU A 50 22.19 14.82 -24.11
N SER A 51 22.76 15.86 -23.51
CA SER A 51 24.04 15.76 -22.82
C SER A 51 23.88 14.93 -21.55
N THR A 52 24.95 14.22 -21.16
CA THR A 52 25.00 13.42 -19.92
C THR A 52 24.64 14.25 -18.68
N LYS A 53 25.04 15.53 -18.66
CA LYS A 53 24.72 16.46 -17.57
C LYS A 53 23.22 16.72 -17.42
N ASP A 54 22.48 16.75 -18.52
CA ASP A 54 21.04 17.04 -18.47
C ASP A 54 20.23 15.79 -18.11
N GLY A 55 20.66 14.61 -18.57
CA GLY A 55 20.12 13.34 -18.10
C GLY A 55 20.25 13.15 -16.59
N ASP A 56 21.39 13.56 -16.02
CA ASP A 56 21.64 13.47 -14.58
C ASP A 56 20.78 14.44 -13.77
N ARG A 57 20.57 15.67 -14.28
CA ARG A 57 19.66 16.65 -13.66
C ARG A 57 18.22 16.15 -13.65
N ILE A 58 17.76 15.60 -14.78
CA ILE A 58 16.40 15.04 -14.89
C ILE A 58 16.24 13.85 -13.95
N LEU A 59 17.22 12.95 -13.92
CA LEU A 59 17.16 11.79 -13.03
C LEU A 59 17.15 12.21 -11.56
N PHE A 60 18.00 13.16 -11.17
CA PHE A 60 18.04 13.68 -9.80
C PHE A 60 16.71 14.34 -9.39
N LEU A 61 16.12 15.15 -10.27
CA LEU A 61 14.87 15.85 -9.97
C LEU A 61 13.67 14.88 -9.90
N VAL A 62 13.55 13.97 -10.88
CA VAL A 62 12.43 13.02 -10.93
C VAL A 62 12.52 12.01 -9.79
N SER A 63 13.71 11.48 -9.51
CA SER A 63 13.90 10.56 -8.37
C SER A 63 13.67 11.24 -7.03
N GLY A 64 14.12 12.49 -6.87
CA GLY A 64 13.89 13.28 -5.66
C GLY A 64 12.41 13.56 -5.40
N ILE A 65 11.67 14.03 -6.41
CA ILE A 65 10.22 14.28 -6.28
C ILE A 65 9.45 12.98 -6.06
N ALA A 66 9.81 11.90 -6.77
CA ALA A 66 9.19 10.59 -6.59
C ALA A 66 9.44 10.04 -5.18
N ALA A 67 10.66 10.13 -4.66
CA ALA A 67 11.01 9.71 -3.31
C ALA A 67 10.27 10.53 -2.25
N LEU A 68 10.24 11.86 -2.40
CA LEU A 68 9.52 12.75 -1.47
C LEU A 68 8.02 12.44 -1.44
N THR A 69 7.43 12.22 -2.61
CA THR A 69 6.00 11.87 -2.75
C THR A 69 5.72 10.49 -2.15
N LEU A 70 6.62 9.52 -2.33
CA LEU A 70 6.53 8.21 -1.69
C LEU A 70 6.62 8.30 -0.17
N ILE A 71 7.55 9.09 0.38
CA ILE A 71 7.72 9.27 1.82
C ILE A 71 6.47 9.94 2.42
N VAL A 72 5.97 11.02 1.82
CA VAL A 72 4.77 11.72 2.30
C VAL A 72 3.54 10.81 2.23
N ASN A 73 3.34 10.10 1.11
CA ASN A 73 2.19 9.20 0.96
C ASN A 73 2.31 7.97 1.88
N ALA A 74 3.51 7.41 2.07
CA ALA A 74 3.75 6.26 2.93
C ALA A 74 3.58 6.59 4.42
N THR A 75 4.03 7.77 4.86
CA THR A 75 3.88 8.22 6.26
C THR A 75 2.44 8.60 6.59
N THR A 76 1.70 9.13 5.61
CA THR A 76 0.31 9.55 5.84
C THR A 76 -0.69 8.38 5.70
N SER A 77 -0.32 7.30 5.00
CA SER A 77 -1.14 6.09 4.87
C SER A 77 -1.55 5.43 6.20
N PRO A 78 -0.65 5.16 7.17
CA PRO A 78 -1.04 4.61 8.47
C PRO A 78 -1.90 5.58 9.30
N ALA A 79 -1.70 6.89 9.16
CA ALA A 79 -2.56 7.90 9.80
C ALA A 79 -4.00 7.82 9.25
N VAL A 80 -4.17 7.75 7.93
CA VAL A 80 -5.48 7.58 7.30
C VAL A 80 -6.11 6.23 7.69
N CYS A 81 -5.36 5.14 7.71
CA CYS A 81 -5.84 3.85 8.18
C CYS A 81 -6.37 3.90 9.63
N ASN A 82 -5.65 4.60 10.52
CA ASN A 82 -6.04 4.78 11.91
C ASN A 82 -7.27 5.67 12.07
N ILE A 83 -7.37 6.77 11.30
CA ILE A 83 -8.54 7.66 11.31
C ILE A 83 -9.79 6.92 10.83
N LEU A 84 -9.67 6.09 9.79
CA LEU A 84 -10.78 5.33 9.23
C LEU A 84 -11.06 4.01 9.98
N ARG A 85 -10.28 3.67 11.04
CA ARG A 85 -10.40 2.45 11.86
C ARG A 85 -10.46 1.12 11.09
N ILE A 86 -9.95 1.10 9.86
CA ILE A 86 -10.03 -0.06 8.96
C ILE A 86 -9.06 -1.17 9.37
N THR A 87 -7.98 -0.82 10.07
CA THR A 87 -7.03 -1.77 10.65
C THR A 87 -7.58 -2.55 11.84
N GLN A 88 -8.79 -2.24 12.30
CA GLN A 88 -9.49 -3.06 13.28
C GLN A 88 -9.89 -4.36 12.58
N ALA A 89 -9.21 -5.46 12.88
CA ALA A 89 -9.72 -6.78 12.54
C ALA A 89 -11.21 -6.84 12.93
N PRO A 90 -12.10 -7.37 12.07
CA PRO A 90 -13.53 -7.35 12.34
C PRO A 90 -13.74 -7.91 13.75
N GLU A 91 -14.47 -7.19 14.59
CA GLU A 91 -14.60 -7.51 16.02
C GLU A 91 -15.00 -8.98 16.24
N CYS A 92 -15.78 -9.54 15.31
CA CYS A 92 -16.13 -10.95 15.25
C CYS A 92 -14.91 -11.89 15.16
N ARG A 93 -13.87 -11.56 14.37
CA ARG A 93 -12.61 -12.33 14.29
C ARG A 93 -11.79 -12.21 15.57
N LYS A 94 -11.76 -11.04 16.22
CA LYS A 94 -11.09 -10.89 17.53
C LYS A 94 -11.77 -11.72 18.60
N ILE A 95 -13.10 -11.71 18.64
CA ILE A 95 -13.92 -12.51 19.56
C ILE A 95 -13.71 -14.00 19.29
N LEU A 96 -13.71 -14.43 18.02
CA LEU A 96 -13.47 -15.81 17.63
C LEU A 96 -12.07 -16.28 18.07
N VAL A 97 -11.02 -15.50 17.78
CA VAL A 97 -9.64 -15.82 18.20
C VAL A 97 -9.54 -15.90 19.72
N ARG A 98 -10.17 -14.96 20.45
CA ARG A 98 -10.21 -14.99 21.92
C ARG A 98 -10.91 -16.22 22.46
N ASN A 99 -12.01 -16.62 21.86
CA ASN A 99 -12.77 -17.80 22.26
C ASN A 99 -12.02 -19.11 21.96
N VAL A 100 -11.31 -19.17 20.83
CA VAL A 100 -10.46 -20.31 20.46
C VAL A 100 -9.26 -20.41 21.40
N ALA A 101 -8.57 -19.29 21.68
CA ALA A 101 -7.47 -19.25 22.63
C ALA A 101 -7.90 -19.72 24.04
N ARG A 102 -9.05 -19.22 24.52
CA ARG A 102 -9.61 -19.62 25.82
C ARG A 102 -10.00 -21.11 25.88
N ARG A 103 -10.45 -21.69 24.75
CA ARG A 103 -10.77 -23.13 24.67
C ARG A 103 -9.51 -24.00 24.63
N ALA A 104 -8.46 -23.54 23.96
CA ALA A 104 -7.16 -24.20 23.94
C ALA A 104 -6.54 -24.24 25.34
N GLU A 105 -6.56 -23.12 26.08
CA GLU A 105 -6.09 -23.07 27.47
C GLU A 105 -6.83 -24.05 28.39
N LYS A 106 -8.16 -24.14 28.26
CA LYS A 106 -8.96 -25.11 29.03
C LYS A 106 -8.64 -26.56 28.71
N HIS A 107 -8.33 -26.89 27.45
CA HIS A 107 -7.94 -28.25 27.07
C HIS A 107 -6.53 -28.60 27.57
N VAL A 108 -5.60 -27.65 27.53
CA VAL A 108 -4.25 -27.85 28.07
C VAL A 108 -4.31 -28.07 29.59
N GLN A 109 -5.13 -27.33 30.33
CA GLN A 109 -5.27 -27.54 31.77
C GLN A 109 -6.02 -28.83 32.15
N GLY A 110 -6.93 -29.32 31.30
CA GLY A 110 -7.61 -30.60 31.51
C GLY A 110 -6.77 -31.85 31.16
N ILE A 111 -5.63 -31.68 30.48
CA ILE A 111 -4.69 -32.77 30.13
C ILE A 111 -3.55 -32.90 31.16
N VAL A 112 -3.33 -31.88 32.00
CA VAL A 112 -2.24 -31.83 32.99
C VAL A 112 -2.71 -32.26 34.40
N LEU A 113 -3.96 -32.69 34.54
CA LEU A 113 -4.52 -33.37 35.72
C LEU A 113 -4.80 -34.84 35.39
#